data_AF-A0A6N3K6S4-F1
#
_entry.id   AF-A0A6N3K6S4-F1
#
_cell.length_a   1.000
_cell.length_b   1.000
_cell.length_c   1.000
_cell.angle_alpha   90.00
_cell.angle_beta   90.00
_cell.angle_gamma   90.00
#
_symmetry.space_group_name_H-M   'P 1'
#
loop_
_entity.id
_entity.type
_entity.pdbx_description
1 polymer ?
#
loop_
_entity_poly.entity_id
_entity_poly.type
_entity_poly.pdbx_seq_one_letter_code
_entity_poly.pdbx_strand_id
1 'polypeptide(L)'
;MERSCIAGLIERFDGLRTQGRGYVEVRAGDVFPVLTLGFTESAAVVHLMTGEDAISLLAADEPASMNAQVLVLDDLVEFAADFILDLEGAWQVVEEFVRTGDPGRAGGWREL
;
A
#
# COMPACT_ATOMS: atom_id res chain seq x y z
N MET A 1 -15.64 3.78 -15.22
CA MET A 1 -14.62 3.96 -14.18
C MET A 1 -13.30 4.10 -14.91
N GLU A 2 -12.77 5.33 -15.02
CA GLU A 2 -11.56 5.60 -15.79
C GLU A 2 -10.37 4.87 -15.13
N ARG A 3 -9.70 3.99 -15.88
CA ARG A 3 -8.39 3.50 -15.48
C ARG A 3 -7.44 4.69 -15.55
N SER A 4 -7.07 5.28 -14.41
CA SER A 4 -5.97 6.24 -14.38
C SER A 4 -4.74 5.57 -14.98
N CYS A 5 -4.20 6.16 -16.05
CA CYS A 5 -2.92 5.71 -16.58
C CYS A 5 -1.85 5.81 -15.48
N ILE A 6 -0.84 4.93 -15.51
CA ILE A 6 0.22 4.88 -14.51
C ILE A 6 0.88 6.24 -14.25
N ALA A 7 1.01 7.09 -15.26
CA ALA A 7 1.52 8.45 -15.12
C ALA A 7 0.67 9.33 -14.19
N GLY A 8 -0.67 9.25 -14.27
CA GLY A 8 -1.56 9.99 -13.37
C GLY A 8 -1.55 9.44 -11.95
N LEU A 9 -1.28 8.14 -11.78
CA LEU A 9 -1.07 7.53 -10.47
C LEU A 9 0.23 8.03 -9.82
N ILE A 10 1.32 8.11 -10.60
CA ILE A 10 2.61 8.66 -10.13
C ILE A 10 2.44 10.13 -9.73
N GLU A 11 1.84 10.96 -10.57
CA GLU A 11 1.63 12.40 -10.25
C GLU A 11 0.79 12.58 -8.98
N ARG A 12 -0.26 11.77 -8.82
CA ARG A 12 -1.07 11.77 -7.59
C ARG A 12 -0.24 11.38 -6.38
N PHE A 13 0.58 10.35 -6.49
CA PHE A 13 1.43 9.87 -5.39
C PHE A 13 2.48 10.92 -5.00
N ASP A 14 3.13 11.56 -5.97
CA ASP A 14 4.07 12.66 -5.68
C ASP A 14 3.37 13.80 -4.94
N GLY A 15 2.14 14.16 -5.35
CA GLY A 15 1.30 15.12 -4.65
C GLY A 15 1.08 14.74 -3.18
N LEU A 16 0.73 13.49 -2.88
CA LEU A 16 0.55 12.99 -1.52
C LEU A 16 1.89 12.97 -0.74
N ARG A 17 2.97 12.53 -1.38
CA ARG A 17 4.30 12.46 -0.77
C ARG A 17 4.77 13.83 -0.30
N THR A 18 4.51 14.89 -1.07
CA THR A 18 4.84 16.27 -0.64
C THR A 18 4.06 16.75 0.58
N GLN A 19 2.91 16.12 0.88
CA GLN A 19 2.12 16.41 2.08
C GLN A 19 2.58 15.62 3.32
N GLY A 20 3.55 14.71 3.15
CA GLY A 20 4.06 13.87 4.24
C GLY A 20 3.09 12.79 4.70
N ARG A 21 1.97 12.57 4.01
CA ARG A 21 1.03 11.48 4.30
C ARG A 21 0.08 11.27 3.14
N GLY A 22 -0.46 10.08 3.02
CA GLY A 22 -1.43 9.81 1.99
C GLY A 22 -1.96 8.40 1.98
N TYR A 23 -2.99 8.23 1.15
CA TYR A 23 -3.66 6.97 0.90
C TYR A 23 -3.86 6.80 -0.60
N VAL A 24 -3.45 5.63 -1.12
CA VAL A 24 -3.57 5.24 -2.51
C VAL A 24 -4.29 3.90 -2.56
N GLU A 25 -5.22 3.75 -3.50
CA GLU A 25 -5.89 2.50 -3.81
C GLU A 25 -5.74 2.19 -5.31
N VAL A 26 -5.36 0.96 -5.62
CA VAL A 26 -5.24 0.45 -6.99
C VAL A 26 -5.91 -0.91 -7.09
N ARG A 27 -6.47 -1.23 -8.26
CA ARG A 27 -7.20 -2.48 -8.49
C ARG A 27 -6.69 -3.18 -9.74
N ALA A 28 -6.48 -4.48 -9.65
CA ALA A 28 -6.11 -5.33 -10.78
C ALA A 28 -7.33 -6.12 -11.27
N GLY A 29 -8.36 -5.42 -11.73
CA GLY A 29 -9.62 -6.03 -12.15
C GLY A 29 -10.81 -5.12 -11.90
N ASP A 30 -12.02 -5.68 -12.02
CA ASP A 30 -13.25 -4.93 -11.79
C ASP A 30 -13.59 -4.80 -10.29
N VAL A 31 -13.24 -5.81 -9.49
CA VAL A 31 -13.59 -5.87 -8.05
C VAL A 31 -12.37 -6.18 -7.18
N PHE A 32 -11.70 -7.31 -7.42
CA PHE A 32 -10.51 -7.76 -6.68
C PHE A 32 -9.44 -8.28 -7.66
N PRO A 33 -8.17 -8.33 -7.27
CA PRO A 33 -7.61 -7.83 -5.99
C PRO A 33 -7.52 -6.30 -5.96
N VAL A 34 -7.63 -5.75 -4.75
CA VAL A 34 -7.40 -4.32 -4.45
C VAL A 34 -6.18 -4.21 -3.55
N LEU A 35 -5.24 -3.35 -3.93
CA LEU A 35 -4.06 -3.05 -3.13
C LEU A 35 -4.13 -1.60 -2.67
N THR A 36 -3.89 -1.37 -1.40
CA THR A 36 -3.90 -0.05 -0.79
C THR A 36 -2.55 0.25 -0.16
N LEU A 37 -2.11 1.50 -0.28
CA LEU A 37 -0.90 2.04 0.33
C LEU A 37 -1.30 3.21 1.21
N GLY A 38 -1.11 3.05 2.52
CA GLY A 38 -1.23 4.10 3.51
C GLY A 38 0.14 4.50 4.03
N PHE A 39 0.41 5.80 4.17
CA PHE A 39 1.70 6.26 4.70
C PHE A 39 1.60 7.56 5.49
N THR A 40 2.58 7.73 6.38
CA THR A 40 2.91 8.96 7.10
C THR A 40 4.44 9.10 7.15
N GLU A 41 4.96 10.24 6.73
CA GLU A 41 6.37 10.51 6.50
C GLU A 41 6.99 9.41 5.61
N SER A 42 7.97 8.66 6.14
CA SER A 42 8.62 7.55 5.46
C SER A 42 8.02 6.18 5.80
N ALA A 43 7.09 6.10 6.76
CA ALA A 43 6.49 4.85 7.20
C ALA A 43 5.25 4.53 6.37
N ALA A 44 5.21 3.34 5.81
CA ALA A 44 4.15 2.90 4.92
C ALA A 44 3.66 1.49 5.27
N VAL A 45 2.38 1.24 5.01
CA VAL A 45 1.76 -0.08 5.15
C VAL A 45 0.98 -0.38 3.87
N VAL A 46 1.10 -1.62 3.40
CA VAL A 46 0.38 -2.10 2.24
C VAL A 46 -0.68 -3.12 2.67
N HIS A 47 -1.93 -2.88 2.29
CA HIS A 47 -3.01 -3.86 2.45
C HIS A 47 -3.37 -4.47 1.09
N LEU A 48 -3.72 -5.74 1.11
CA LEU A 48 -4.29 -6.47 -0.01
C LEU A 48 -5.67 -7.00 0.37
N MET A 49 -6.65 -6.73 -0.49
CA MET A 49 -7.98 -7.32 -0.42
C MET A 49 -8.15 -8.26 -1.61
N THR A 50 -8.33 -9.55 -1.34
CA THR A 50 -8.53 -10.58 -2.39
C THR A 50 -10.00 -11.04 -2.51
N GLY A 51 -10.84 -10.60 -1.58
CA GLY A 51 -12.28 -10.82 -1.52
C GLY A 51 -12.91 -9.85 -0.51
N GLU A 52 -14.23 -9.94 -0.33
CA GLU A 52 -14.99 -9.00 0.53
C GLU A 52 -14.51 -8.99 1.98
N ASP A 53 -14.12 -10.16 2.51
CA ASP A 53 -13.66 -10.33 3.89
C ASP A 53 -12.17 -10.75 3.99
N ALA A 54 -11.46 -10.84 2.86
CA ALA A 54 -10.09 -11.36 2.81
C ALA A 54 -9.07 -10.22 2.74
N ILE A 55 -8.64 -9.73 3.91
CA ILE A 55 -7.67 -8.64 4.05
C ILE A 55 -6.34 -9.20 4.54
N SER A 56 -5.24 -8.75 3.93
CA SER A 56 -3.88 -9.10 4.34
C SER A 56 -2.97 -7.88 4.38
N LEU A 57 -1.99 -7.90 5.27
CA LEU A 57 -0.89 -6.93 5.33
C LEU A 57 0.37 -7.52 4.71
N LEU A 58 1.14 -6.69 4.02
CA LEU A 58 2.47 -7.08 3.57
C LEU A 58 3.44 -7.05 4.76
N ALA A 59 4.07 -8.18 5.04
CA ALA A 59 5.14 -8.25 6.04
C ALA A 59 6.41 -7.57 5.48
N ALA A 60 7.05 -6.76 6.31
CA ALA A 60 8.36 -6.19 6.01
C ALA A 60 9.42 -7.30 6.07
N ASP A 61 10.26 -7.37 5.04
CA ASP A 61 11.44 -8.27 5.06
C ASP A 61 12.42 -7.84 6.17
N GLU A 62 12.55 -6.53 6.37
CA GLU A 62 13.30 -5.92 7.47
C GLU A 62 12.32 -5.10 8.33
N PRO A 63 11.94 -5.58 9.53
CA PRO A 63 11.03 -4.86 10.42
C PRO A 63 11.55 -3.48 10.81
N ALA A 64 10.65 -2.52 10.97
CA ALA A 64 10.99 -1.20 11.46
C ALA A 64 11.52 -1.25 12.91
N SER A 65 12.18 -0.18 13.36
CA SER A 65 12.67 -0.08 14.74
C SER A 65 11.55 0.08 15.78
N MET A 66 10.37 0.55 15.35
CA MET A 66 9.23 0.81 16.21
C MET A 66 7.92 0.80 15.41
N ASN A 67 6.81 0.69 16.14
CA ASN A 67 5.47 0.89 15.61
C ASN A 67 5.30 2.33 15.09
N ALA A 68 4.40 2.51 14.13
CA ALA A 68 4.11 3.80 13.53
C ALA A 68 2.64 3.92 13.18
N GLN A 69 2.17 5.17 13.14
CA GLN A 69 0.83 5.49 12.68
C GLN A 69 0.86 5.86 11.20
N VAL A 70 0.06 5.16 10.40
CA VAL A 70 -0.11 5.47 8.98
C VAL A 70 -1.56 5.79 8.67
N LEU A 71 -1.78 6.54 7.59
CA LEU A 71 -3.11 6.91 7.15
C LEU A 71 -3.80 5.71 6.46
N VAL A 72 -4.94 5.29 7.00
CA VAL A 72 -5.84 4.30 6.39
C VAL A 72 -7.15 5.01 6.09
N LEU A 73 -7.44 5.22 4.81
CA LEU A 73 -8.50 6.12 4.35
C LEU A 73 -8.32 7.52 4.94
N ASP A 74 -9.06 7.86 5.99
CA ASP A 74 -9.03 9.16 6.67
C ASP A 74 -8.52 9.08 8.13
N ASP A 75 -8.24 7.87 8.63
CA ASP A 75 -7.85 7.63 10.01
C ASP A 75 -6.37 7.28 10.15
N LEU A 76 -5.73 7.78 11.21
CA LEU A 76 -4.37 7.35 11.58
C LEU A 76 -4.46 6.10 12.45
N VAL A 77 -3.90 5.00 11.95
CA VAL A 77 -3.94 3.68 12.60
C VAL A 77 -2.52 3.26 12.94
N GLU A 78 -2.31 2.78 14.16
CA GLU A 78 -1.02 2.24 14.60
C GLU A 78 -0.82 0.82 14.08
N PHE A 79 0.34 0.56 13.47
CA PHE A 79 0.74 -0.76 13.00
C PHE A 79 2.01 -1.22 13.70
N ALA A 80 2.12 -2.55 13.84
CA ALA A 80 3.32 -3.17 14.36
C ALA A 80 4.51 -2.99 13.39
N ALA A 81 5.71 -2.89 13.95
CA ALA A 81 6.97 -2.78 13.22
C ALA A 81 7.16 -3.80 12.08
N ASP A 82 6.61 -5.01 12.25
CA ASP A 82 6.69 -6.10 11.27
C ASP A 82 5.93 -5.83 9.95
N PHE A 83 5.08 -4.81 9.90
CA PHE A 83 4.28 -4.43 8.74
C PHE A 83 4.62 -3.04 8.19
N ILE A 84 5.63 -2.38 8.76
CA ILE A 84 6.04 -1.05 8.35
C ILE A 84 7.17 -1.16 7.34
N LEU A 85 6.87 -0.73 6.12
CA LEU A 85 7.82 -0.59 5.03
C LEU A 85 8.33 0.85 4.97
N ASP A 86 9.49 1.03 4.34
CA ASP A 86 9.86 2.35 3.84
C ASP A 86 8.93 2.73 2.67
N LEU A 87 8.65 4.04 2.55
CA LEU A 87 7.73 4.55 1.54
C LEU A 87 8.16 4.20 0.10
N GLU A 88 9.47 4.11 -0.18
CA GLU A 88 9.97 3.79 -1.52
C GLU A 88 9.72 2.31 -1.86
N GLY A 89 10.05 1.39 -0.95
CA GLY A 89 9.76 -0.03 -1.08
C GLY A 89 8.26 -0.31 -1.18
N ALA A 90 7.44 0.36 -0.37
CA ALA A 90 5.99 0.24 -0.45
C ALA A 90 5.43 0.76 -1.79
N TRP A 91 6.02 1.81 -2.36
CA TRP A 91 5.65 2.31 -3.68
C TRP A 91 6.03 1.35 -4.81
N GLN A 92 7.20 0.72 -4.74
CA GLN A 92 7.62 -0.31 -5.71
C GLN A 92 6.63 -1.48 -5.78
N VAL A 93 6.03 -1.86 -4.63
CA VAL A 93 4.97 -2.87 -4.57
C VAL A 93 3.73 -2.43 -5.36
N VAL A 94 3.30 -1.17 -5.21
CA VAL A 94 2.18 -0.60 -5.98
C VAL A 94 2.48 -0.64 -7.47
N GLU A 95 3.69 -0.24 -7.88
CA GLU A 95 4.11 -0.23 -9.29
C GLU A 95 4.16 -1.63 -9.90
N GLU A 96 4.69 -2.63 -9.17
CA GLU A 96 4.69 -4.03 -9.62
C GLU A 96 3.26 -4.57 -9.73
N PHE A 97 2.40 -4.27 -8.77
CA PHE A 97 1.00 -4.70 -8.79
C PHE A 97 0.22 -4.07 -9.94
N VAL A 98 0.38 -2.77 -10.21
CA VAL A 98 -0.27 -2.11 -11.36
C VAL A 98 0.22 -2.70 -12.68
N ARG A 99 1.50 -3.08 -12.76
CA ARG A 99 2.11 -3.65 -13.98
C ARG A 99 1.71 -5.11 -14.23
N THR A 100 1.57 -5.92 -13.19
CA THR A 100 1.39 -7.38 -13.33
C THR A 100 0.02 -7.89 -12.93
N GLY A 101 -0.68 -7.15 -12.06
CA GLY A 101 -1.89 -7.59 -11.38
C GLY A 101 -1.67 -8.70 -10.36
N ASP A 102 -0.43 -9.09 -10.08
CA ASP A 102 -0.09 -10.23 -9.23
C ASP A 102 0.51 -9.75 -7.89
N PRO A 103 -0.26 -9.83 -6.78
CA PRO A 103 0.23 -9.42 -5.48
C PRO A 103 1.26 -10.40 -4.88
N GLY A 104 1.35 -11.64 -5.37
CA GLY A 104 2.26 -12.66 -4.84
C GLY A 104 3.75 -12.33 -5.03
N ARG A 105 4.06 -11.34 -5.89
CA ARG A 105 5.42 -10.86 -6.15
C ARG A 105 5.95 -9.87 -5.12
N ALA A 106 5.05 -9.30 -4.31
CA ALA A 106 5.40 -8.25 -3.35
C ALA A 106 6.11 -8.77 -2.09
N GLY A 107 5.93 -10.06 -1.76
CA GLY A 107 6.51 -10.68 -0.56
C GLY A 107 5.49 -11.49 0.24
N GLY A 108 5.74 -11.61 1.55
CA GLY A 108 4.92 -12.39 2.47
C GLY A 108 3.67 -11.64 2.94
N TRP A 109 2.50 -12.09 2.55
CA TRP A 109 1.22 -11.55 3.03
C TRP A 109 0.77 -12.24 4.33
N ARG A 110 0.26 -11.46 5.28
CA ARG A 110 -0.34 -11.94 6.53
C ARG A 110 -1.81 -11.55 6.60
N GLU A 111 -2.67 -12.55 6.63
CA GLU A 111 -4.12 -12.35 6.81
C GLU A 111 -4.42 -11.80 8.21
N LEU A 112 -5.41 -10.90 8.29
CA LEU A 112 -5.87 -10.26 9.53
C LEU A 112 -6.98 -11.06 10.24
#